data_AF-A0AAV2MXM9-F1
#
_entry.id   AF-A0AAV2MXM9-F1
#
_cell.length_a   1.000
_cell.length_b   1.000
_cell.length_c   1.000
_cell.angle_alpha   90.00
_cell.angle_beta   90.00
_cell.angle_gamma   90.00
#
_symmetry.space_group_name_H-M   'P 1'
#
loop_
_entity.id
_entity.type
_entity.pdbx_description
1 polymer ?
#
loop_
_entity_poly.entity_id
_entity_poly.type
_entity_poly.pdbx_seq_one_letter_code
_entity_poly.pdbx_strand_id
1 'polypeptide(L)'
;MKIQFIDINLLTRGRLEVAITRAESSLLFWVQLRSGWTDLMELEEALNLRMTQRSAHLHIWPENMKKNMDVAVKDFRIWRRKFVKVINKTTLMVCYGNVICVKNYKCQILVVG
;
A
#
# COMPACT_ATOMS: atom_id res chain seq x y z
N MET A 1 -11.77 -8.49 -21.06
CA MET A 1 -11.12 -7.61 -20.07
C MET A 1 -10.33 -8.49 -19.10
N LYS A 2 -9.00 -8.52 -19.19
CA LYS A 2 -8.14 -9.42 -18.39
C LYS A 2 -7.57 -8.60 -17.22
N ILE A 3 -7.98 -8.90 -16.00
CA ILE A 3 -7.39 -8.30 -14.79
C ILE A 3 -6.00 -8.93 -14.62
N GLN A 4 -4.93 -8.21 -14.94
CA GLN A 4 -3.57 -8.75 -15.05
C GLN A 4 -2.86 -9.02 -13.71
N PHE A 5 -3.47 -8.66 -12.57
CA PHE A 5 -2.84 -8.74 -11.25
C PHE A 5 -3.61 -9.57 -10.23
N ILE A 6 -4.71 -10.23 -10.63
CA ILE A 6 -5.38 -11.20 -9.78
C ILE A 6 -5.03 -12.57 -10.34
N ASP A 7 -4.36 -13.40 -9.54
CA ASP A 7 -4.27 -14.81 -9.85
C ASP A 7 -5.66 -15.41 -9.66
N ILE A 8 -6.40 -15.48 -10.76
CA ILE A 8 -7.76 -16.03 -10.80
C ILE A 8 -7.82 -17.49 -10.38
N ASN A 9 -6.68 -18.21 -10.34
CA ASN A 9 -6.63 -19.58 -9.85
C ASN A 9 -6.74 -19.66 -8.31
N LEU A 10 -6.45 -18.56 -7.60
CA LEU A 10 -6.63 -18.45 -6.16
C LEU A 10 -8.05 -18.02 -5.78
N LEU A 11 -8.88 -17.66 -6.76
CA LEU A 11 -10.26 -17.31 -6.52
C LEU A 11 -11.13 -18.57 -6.47
N THR A 12 -11.99 -18.67 -5.47
CA THR A 12 -12.99 -19.73 -5.40
C THR A 12 -13.94 -19.65 -6.60
N ARG A 13 -14.32 -20.81 -7.14
CA ARG A 13 -15.27 -20.92 -8.26
C ARG A 13 -16.67 -20.56 -7.76
N GLY A 14 -17.01 -19.27 -7.71
CA GLY A 14 -18.28 -18.77 -7.24
C GLY A 14 -18.40 -17.24 -7.33
N ARG A 15 -19.58 -16.71 -7.00
CA ARG A 15 -19.76 -15.25 -6.83
C ARG A 15 -19.02 -14.82 -5.58
N LEU A 16 -18.14 -13.83 -5.73
CA LEU A 16 -17.37 -13.28 -4.62
C LEU A 16 -18.01 -11.97 -4.18
N GLU A 17 -18.32 -11.86 -2.89
CA GLU A 17 -18.74 -10.58 -2.32
C GLU A 17 -17.55 -9.63 -2.26
N VAL A 18 -17.74 -8.45 -2.85
CA VAL A 18 -16.72 -7.41 -2.91
C VAL A 18 -17.28 -6.06 -2.49
N ALA A 19 -16.42 -5.23 -1.92
CA ALA A 19 -16.68 -3.81 -1.72
C ALA A 19 -15.78 -3.00 -2.66
N ILE A 20 -16.33 -1.98 -3.30
CA ILE A 20 -15.53 -1.02 -4.08
C ILE A 20 -14.81 -0.11 -3.08
N THR A 21 -13.47 -0.15 -3.07
CA THR A 21 -12.64 0.65 -2.17
C THR A 21 -12.24 1.98 -2.80
N ARG A 22 -12.18 2.04 -4.13
CA ARG A 22 -11.91 3.25 -4.90
C ARG A 22 -12.40 3.09 -6.33
N ALA A 23 -12.95 4.16 -6.91
CA ALA A 23 -13.23 4.23 -8.34
C ALA A 23 -12.51 5.45 -8.93
N GLU A 24 -11.72 5.26 -9.98
CA GLU A 24 -11.12 6.33 -10.77
C GLU A 24 -11.94 6.58 -12.04
N SER A 25 -12.55 5.53 -12.59
CA SER A 25 -13.60 5.62 -13.61
C SER A 25 -14.55 4.43 -13.50
N SER A 26 -15.63 4.42 -14.29
CA SER A 26 -16.56 3.29 -14.37
C SER A 26 -15.89 1.97 -14.79
N LEU A 27 -14.74 2.04 -15.46
CA LEU A 27 -13.98 0.88 -15.94
C LEU A 27 -12.71 0.62 -15.14
N LEU A 28 -12.31 1.54 -14.26
CA LEU A 28 -11.11 1.44 -13.45
C LEU A 28 -11.45 1.71 -11.99
N PHE A 29 -11.71 0.62 -11.27
CA PHE A 29 -12.00 0.64 -9.85
C PHE A 29 -11.30 -0.51 -9.15
N TRP A 30 -11.08 -0.33 -7.85
CA TRP A 30 -10.47 -1.30 -6.97
C TRP A 30 -11.54 -1.89 -6.09
N VAL A 31 -11.45 -3.19 -5.92
CA VAL A 31 -12.36 -3.96 -5.09
C VAL A 31 -11.57 -4.68 -4.02
N GLN A 32 -12.20 -4.84 -2.86
CA GLN A 32 -11.71 -5.69 -1.80
C GLN A 32 -12.70 -6.82 -1.59
N LEU A 33 -12.20 -8.05 -1.53
CA LEU A 33 -12.98 -9.23 -1.18
C LEU A 33 -13.42 -9.11 0.27
N ARG A 34 -14.72 -9.30 0.54
CA ARG A 34 -15.23 -9.29 1.92
C ARG A 34 -14.63 -10.39 2.77
N SER A 35 -14.33 -11.54 2.18
CA SER A 35 -13.70 -12.66 2.89
C SER A 35 -12.34 -12.30 3.48
N GLY A 36 -11.60 -11.38 2.86
CA GLY A 36 -10.29 -10.92 3.34
C GLY A 36 -10.33 -9.65 4.17
N TRP A 37 -11.51 -9.20 4.63
CA TRP A 37 -11.63 -7.99 5.45
C TRP A 37 -11.01 -8.19 6.83
N THR A 38 -11.32 -9.29 7.51
CA THR A 38 -10.78 -9.60 8.83
C THR A 38 -9.26 -9.74 8.77
N ASP A 39 -8.75 -10.53 7.82
CA ASP A 39 -7.31 -10.72 7.63
C ASP A 39 -6.58 -9.39 7.33
N LEU A 40 -7.19 -8.50 6.53
CA LEU A 40 -6.61 -7.19 6.27
C LEU A 40 -6.61 -6.31 7.52
N MET A 41 -7.70 -6.31 8.30
CA MET A 41 -7.76 -5.56 9.56
C MET A 41 -6.70 -6.03 10.54
N GLU A 42 -6.57 -7.34 10.75
CA GLU A 42 -5.54 -7.91 11.63
C GLU A 42 -4.14 -7.54 11.16
N LEU A 43 -3.89 -7.57 9.84
CA LEU A 43 -2.62 -7.16 9.26
C LEU A 43 -2.35 -5.65 9.45
N GLU A 44 -3.37 -4.80 9.28
CA GLU A 44 -3.25 -3.35 9.49
C GLU A 44 -3.01 -3.02 10.98
N GLU A 45 -3.67 -3.70 11.90
CA GLU A 45 -3.44 -3.54 13.34
C GLU A 45 -2.04 -3.98 13.75
N ALA A 46 -1.60 -5.16 13.29
CA ALA A 46 -0.25 -5.66 13.53
C ALA A 46 0.82 -4.72 12.96
N LEU A 47 0.59 -4.17 11.77
CA LEU A 47 1.45 -3.15 11.18
C LEU A 47 1.51 -1.91 12.07
N ASN A 48 0.35 -1.36 12.44
CA ASN A 48 0.30 -0.14 13.25
C ASN A 48 0.97 -0.31 14.61
N LEU A 49 0.79 -1.46 15.26
CA LEU A 49 1.46 -1.80 16.51
C LEU A 49 2.98 -1.81 16.33
N ARG A 50 3.47 -2.55 15.33
CA ARG A 50 4.92 -2.67 15.04
C ARG A 50 5.54 -1.33 14.69
N MET A 51 4.89 -0.55 13.84
CA MET A 51 5.42 0.76 13.42
C MET A 51 5.38 1.77 14.57
N THR A 52 4.36 1.74 15.43
CA THR A 52 4.31 2.63 16.61
C THR A 52 5.47 2.35 17.55
N GLN A 53 5.82 1.09 17.78
CA GLN A 53 6.92 0.69 18.67
C GLN A 53 8.30 0.88 18.05
N ARG A 54 8.46 0.60 16.75
CA ARG A 54 9.79 0.48 16.11
C ARG A 54 10.10 1.59 15.10
N SER A 55 9.21 2.56 14.90
CA SER A 55 9.37 3.58 13.85
C SER A 55 10.68 4.34 13.91
N ALA A 56 11.20 4.61 15.11
CA ALA A 56 12.48 5.30 15.31
C ALA A 56 13.67 4.59 14.65
N HIS A 57 13.60 3.27 14.45
CA HIS A 57 14.71 2.44 13.96
C HIS A 57 14.50 1.90 12.54
N LEU A 58 13.32 2.10 11.95
CA LEU A 58 12.95 1.53 10.64
C LEU A 58 12.98 2.56 9.51
N HIS A 59 13.59 3.72 9.76
CA HIS A 59 13.63 4.83 8.81
C HIS A 59 14.44 4.50 7.57
N ILE A 60 13.89 4.81 6.40
CA ILE A 60 14.60 4.70 5.12
C ILE A 60 14.73 6.06 4.46
N TRP A 61 15.97 6.38 4.09
CA TRP A 61 16.28 7.59 3.32
C TRP A 61 15.87 7.41 1.85
N PRO A 62 15.40 8.47 1.17
CA PRO A 62 14.98 8.40 -0.23
C PRO A 62 16.04 7.82 -1.17
N GLU A 63 17.31 8.08 -0.89
CA GLU A 63 18.47 7.60 -1.66
C GLU A 63 18.58 6.06 -1.65
N ASN A 64 18.14 5.44 -0.55
CA ASN A 64 18.17 4.00 -0.35
C ASN A 64 16.88 3.31 -0.82
N MET A 65 15.84 4.06 -1.18
CA MET A 65 14.60 3.50 -1.70
C MET A 65 14.80 2.95 -3.10
N LYS A 66 14.17 1.80 -3.36
CA LYS A 66 14.19 1.14 -4.67
C LYS A 66 12.79 1.07 -5.25
N LYS A 67 12.72 1.13 -6.58
CA LYS A 67 11.47 0.83 -7.29
C LYS A 67 11.05 -0.61 -6.93
N ASN A 68 9.76 -0.80 -6.78
CA ASN A 68 9.13 -2.05 -6.36
C ASN A 68 9.41 -2.49 -4.92
N MET A 69 9.81 -1.56 -4.06
CA MET A 69 10.00 -1.83 -2.64
C MET A 69 8.68 -1.70 -1.88
N ASP A 70 8.44 -2.64 -0.96
CA ASP A 70 7.39 -2.54 0.05
C ASP A 70 7.81 -1.63 1.19
N VAL A 71 6.95 -0.67 1.53
CA VAL A 71 7.18 0.29 2.60
C VAL A 71 5.90 0.52 3.41
N ALA A 72 6.07 0.95 4.65
CA ALA A 72 4.99 1.48 5.48
C ALA A 72 5.06 3.00 5.43
N VAL A 73 3.94 3.64 5.10
CA VAL A 73 3.83 5.09 5.06
C VAL A 73 2.83 5.51 6.13
N LYS A 74 3.19 6.51 6.93
CA LYS A 74 2.26 7.13 7.88
C LYS A 74 1.37 8.12 7.14
N ASP A 75 0.11 7.78 7.02
CA ASP A 75 -0.93 8.64 6.47
C ASP A 75 -1.77 9.19 7.62
N PHE A 76 -1.66 10.50 7.88
CA PHE A 76 -2.16 11.17 9.08
C PHE A 76 -1.68 10.51 10.39
N ARG A 77 -2.46 9.57 10.93
CA ARG A 77 -2.21 8.87 12.20
C ARG A 77 -2.02 7.37 12.04
N ILE A 78 -2.25 6.82 10.85
CA ILE A 78 -2.30 5.38 10.61
C ILE A 78 -1.17 5.00 9.67
N TRP A 79 -0.46 3.93 10.00
CA TRP A 79 0.52 3.29 9.13
C TRP A 79 -0.19 2.39 8.15
N ARG A 80 0.15 2.55 6.86
CA ARG A 80 -0.38 1.72 5.78
C ARG A 80 0.76 1.16 4.95
N ARG A 81 0.62 -0.10 4.53
CA ARG A 81 1.54 -0.70 3.55
C ARG A 81 1.32 -0.03 2.19
N LYS A 82 2.41 0.27 1.52
CA LYS A 82 2.47 0.92 0.22
C LYS A 82 3.61 0.30 -0.59
N PHE A 83 3.47 0.41 -1.91
CA PHE A 83 4.45 -0.11 -2.86
C PHE A 83 5.03 1.03 -3.67
N VAL A 84 6.36 1.13 -3.72
CA VAL A 84 7.06 2.19 -4.45
C VAL A 84 6.98 1.93 -5.95
N LYS A 85 6.15 2.70 -6.67
CA LYS A 85 5.95 2.55 -8.12
C LYS A 85 6.92 3.40 -8.93
N VAL A 86 7.14 4.64 -8.50
CA VAL A 86 8.00 5.61 -9.18
C VAL A 86 8.81 6.38 -8.14
N ILE A 87 10.10 6.53 -8.39
CA ILE A 87 11.00 7.39 -7.62
C ILE A 87 11.51 8.45 -8.57
N ASN A 88 11.17 9.70 -8.30
CA ASN A 88 11.82 10.84 -8.94
C ASN A 88 12.90 11.36 -8.00
N LYS A 89 14.17 11.08 -8.32
CA LYS A 89 15.32 11.49 -7.48
C LYS A 89 15.53 13.00 -7.49
N THR A 90 15.17 13.69 -8.59
CA THR A 90 15.34 15.14 -8.73
C THR A 90 14.37 15.92 -7.83
N THR A 91 13.16 15.40 -7.62
CA THR A 91 12.15 16.02 -6.76
C THR A 91 11.92 15.28 -5.45
N LEU A 92 12.71 14.24 -5.18
CA LEU A 92 12.57 13.30 -4.06
C LEU A 92 11.13 12.83 -3.87
N MET A 93 10.44 12.61 -4.98
CA MET A 93 9.02 12.29 -5.02
C MET A 93 8.87 10.78 -5.18
N VAL A 94 8.23 10.16 -4.20
CA VAL A 94 7.94 8.73 -4.21
C VAL A 94 6.45 8.58 -4.43
N CYS A 95 6.08 7.97 -5.56
CA CYS A 95 4.70 7.67 -5.86
C CYS A 95 4.39 6.22 -5.50
N TYR A 96 3.39 6.06 -4.65
CA TYR A 96 2.93 4.77 -4.16
C TYR A 96 1.65 4.36 -4.86
N GLY A 97 1.62 3.18 -5.48
CA GLY A 97 0.41 2.63 -6.10
C GLY A 97 -0.44 3.71 -6.79
N ASN A 98 -1.75 3.76 -6.49
CA ASN A 98 -2.65 4.79 -7.02
C ASN A 98 -2.39 6.16 -6.39
N VAL A 99 -1.42 6.88 -6.96
CA VAL A 99 -1.27 8.35 -6.98
C VAL A 99 -1.29 9.01 -5.60
N ILE A 100 -0.59 8.45 -4.62
CA ILE A 100 -0.09 9.27 -3.50
C ILE A 100 1.37 9.52 -3.80
N CYS A 101 1.69 10.76 -4.17
CA CYS A 101 3.06 11.17 -4.38
C CYS A 101 3.46 12.11 -3.26
N VAL A 102 4.37 11.65 -2.42
CA VAL A 102 4.87 12.46 -1.31
C VAL A 102 5.97 13.35 -1.85
N LYS A 103 5.72 14.66 -1.83
CA LYS A 103 6.72 15.70 -2.05
C LYS A 103 7.14 16.23 -0.68
N ASN A 104 8.44 16.25 -0.41
CA ASN A 104 9.04 16.64 0.86
C ASN A 104 8.69 15.72 2.05
N TYR A 105 9.68 15.61 2.93
CA TYR A 105 9.91 14.66 4.03
C TYR A 105 8.87 14.63 5.17
N LYS A 106 7.65 15.14 4.97
CA LYS A 106 6.62 15.20 6.02
C LYS A 106 5.93 13.85 6.27
N CYS A 107 6.06 12.87 5.39
CA CYS A 107 5.57 11.51 5.62
C CYS A 107 6.69 10.62 6.13
N GLN A 108 6.46 9.96 7.27
CA GLN A 108 7.38 8.94 7.79
C GLN A 108 7.23 7.67 6.93
N ILE A 109 8.34 7.22 6.35
CA ILE A 109 8.40 6.06 5.45
C ILE A 109 9.38 5.05 6.05
N LEU A 110 8.91 3.82 6.24
CA LEU A 110 9.65 2.79 6.95
C LEU A 110 9.65 1.49 6.13
N VAL A 111 10.68 0.67 6.29
CA VAL A 111 10.77 -0.62 5.58
C VAL A 111 9.87 -1.66 6.27
N VAL A 112 9.09 -2.39 5.49
CA VAL A 112 8.37 -3.58 5.98
C VAL A 112 9.25 -4.78 5.69
N GLY A 113 9.83 -5.35 6.74
CA GLY A 113 10.64 -6.57 6.71
C GLY A 113 9.96 -7.73 7.42
#